data_AF-A0A1G0MF50-F1
#
_entry.id   AF-A0A1G0MF50-F1
#
_cell.length_a   1.000
_cell.length_b   1.000
_cell.length_c   1.000
_cell.angle_alpha   90.00
_cell.angle_beta   90.00
_cell.angle_gamma   90.00
#
_symmetry.space_group_name_H-M   'P 1'
#
loop_
_entity.id
_entity.type
_entity.pdbx_description
1 polymer ?
#
loop_
_entity_poly.entity_id
_entity_poly.type
_entity_poly.pdbx_seq_one_letter_code
_entity_poly.pdbx_strand_id
1 'polypeptide(L)'
;MIIVKEVDPILHRQKCTACGYYTVYSAVPAGDKATDTCTHCNHQVELVWYPDLRVALKSAERTFRDLTELFPELGELQKPGDHILLE
;
A
#
# COMPACT_ATOMS: atom_id res chain seq x y z
N MET A 1 29.06 -6.94 -8.79
CA MET A 1 28.11 -5.80 -8.82
C MET A 1 26.71 -6.39 -8.83
N ILE A 2 25.99 -6.29 -7.71
CA ILE A 2 24.58 -6.68 -7.67
C ILE A 2 23.84 -5.58 -8.42
N ILE A 3 23.36 -5.88 -9.63
CA ILE A 3 22.43 -5.00 -10.33
C ILE A 3 21.14 -5.11 -9.53
N VAL A 4 20.98 -4.23 -8.53
CA VAL A 4 19.69 -4.04 -7.86
C VAL A 4 18.81 -3.43 -8.93
N LYS A 5 18.00 -4.26 -9.58
CA LYS A 5 16.95 -3.78 -10.46
C LYS A 5 16.07 -2.89 -9.59
N GLU A 6 16.15 -1.57 -9.77
CA GLU A 6 15.21 -0.64 -9.15
C GLU A 6 13.84 -1.00 -9.72
N VAL A 7 13.06 -1.77 -8.96
CA VAL A 7 11.68 -2.04 -9.31
C VAL A 7 10.86 -0.91 -8.73
N ASP A 8 10.10 -0.22 -9.58
CA ASP A 8 9.23 0.85 -9.12
C ASP A 8 8.29 0.33 -8.03
N PRO A 9 8.18 1.02 -6.88
CA PRO A 9 7.27 0.65 -5.83
C PRO A 9 5.84 0.65 -6.36
N ILE A 10 5.07 -0.36 -5.96
CA ILE A 10 3.63 -0.36 -6.21
C ILE A 10 2.98 0.39 -5.06
N LEU A 11 2.27 1.47 -5.40
CA LEU A 11 1.48 2.21 -4.44
C LEU A 11 0.04 1.68 -4.42
N HIS A 12 -0.48 1.46 -3.21
CA HIS A 12 -1.88 1.10 -2.96
C HIS A 12 -2.34 1.70 -1.64
N ARG A 13 -3.65 1.81 -1.43
CA ARG A 13 -4.24 2.40 -0.23
C ARG A 13 -4.90 1.34 0.63
N GLN A 14 -4.64 1.40 1.93
CA GLN A 14 -5.22 0.50 2.91
C GLN A 14 -5.17 1.09 4.31
N LYS A 15 -5.93 0.49 5.23
CA LYS A 15 -5.84 0.78 6.66
C LYS A 15 -4.58 0.14 7.24
N CYS A 16 -3.74 0.93 7.87
CA CYS A 16 -2.59 0.43 8.60
C CYS A 16 -3.03 -0.21 9.92
N THR A 17 -2.65 -1.46 10.14
CA THR A 17 -2.93 -2.18 11.40
C THR A 17 -2.09 -1.69 12.57
N ALA A 18 -0.94 -1.05 12.30
CA ALA A 18 -0.03 -0.56 13.33
C ALA A 18 -0.40 0.83 13.87
N CYS A 19 -0.75 1.79 13.00
CA CYS A 19 -1.12 3.14 13.42
C CYS A 19 -2.63 3.42 13.35
N GLY A 20 -3.43 2.55 12.73
CA GLY A 20 -4.89 2.70 12.64
C GLY A 20 -5.38 3.64 11.54
N TYR A 21 -4.50 4.38 10.87
CA TYR A 21 -4.85 5.31 9.80
C TYR A 21 -5.02 4.59 8.45
N TYR A 22 -5.96 5.06 7.64
CA TYR A 22 -5.96 4.81 6.20
C TYR A 22 -4.86 5.65 5.56
N THR A 23 -4.01 5.02 4.77
CA THR A 23 -2.82 5.68 4.20
C THR A 23 -2.38 4.98 2.92
N VAL A 24 -1.47 5.62 2.20
CA VAL A 24 -0.77 5.02 1.06
C VAL A 24 0.31 4.07 1.58
N TYR A 25 0.38 2.91 0.98
CA TYR A 25 1.42 1.91 1.19
C TYR A 25 2.32 1.82 -0.04
N SER A 26 3.57 1.42 0.19
CA SER A 26 4.59 1.23 -0.84
C SER A 26 5.10 -0.20 -0.77
N ALA A 27 4.69 -1.01 -1.74
CA ALA A 27 5.14 -2.37 -1.90
C ALA A 27 6.33 -2.44 -2.85
N VAL A 28 7.51 -2.76 -2.29
CA VAL A 28 8.76 -2.92 -3.05
C VAL A 28 9.11 -4.40 -3.16
N PRO A 29 9.12 -4.97 -4.38
CA PRO A 29 9.53 -6.36 -4.58
C PRO A 29 11.05 -6.53 -4.47
N ALA A 30 11.46 -7.56 -3.75
CA ALA A 30 12.84 -7.97 -3.52
C ALA A 30 12.95 -9.50 -3.70
N GLY A 31 13.15 -9.93 -4.96
CA GLY A 31 13.22 -11.36 -5.30
C GLY A 31 11.87 -12.05 -5.13
N ASP A 32 11.82 -13.06 -4.26
CA ASP A 32 10.61 -13.88 -3.99
C ASP A 32 9.70 -13.28 -2.90
N LYS A 33 10.06 -12.11 -2.38
CA LYS A 33 9.29 -11.36 -1.37
C LYS A 33 9.05 -9.93 -1.82
N ALA A 34 8.10 -9.26 -1.19
CA ALA A 34 7.94 -7.82 -1.26
C ALA A 34 7.82 -7.24 0.14
N THR A 35 8.43 -6.08 0.34
CA THR A 35 8.29 -5.31 1.57
C THR A 35 7.20 -4.28 1.35
N ASP A 36 6.07 -4.44 2.03
CA ASP A 36 4.98 -3.49 2.01
C ASP A 36 5.10 -2.52 3.18
N THR A 37 5.25 -1.24 2.88
CA THR A 37 5.58 -0.21 3.87
C THR A 37 4.48 0.83 3.96
N CYS A 38 3.96 1.03 5.17
CA CYS A 38 3.09 2.14 5.49
C CYS A 38 3.84 3.47 5.32
N THR A 39 3.42 4.32 4.40
CA THR A 39 4.14 5.58 4.13
C THR A 39 3.92 6.64 5.21
N HIS A 40 2.97 6.43 6.13
CA HIS A 40 2.74 7.31 7.27
C HIS A 40 3.62 6.97 8.48
N CYS A 41 3.62 5.71 8.95
CA CYS A 41 4.30 5.30 10.18
C CYS A 41 5.53 4.43 9.96
N ASN A 42 5.90 4.13 8.70
CA ASN A 42 7.00 3.23 8.32
C ASN A 42 6.87 1.81 8.85
N HIS A 43 5.67 1.37 9.25
CA HIS A 43 5.43 -0.03 9.55
C HIS A 43 5.60 -0.89 8.29
N GLN A 44 6.41 -1.94 8.39
CA GLN A 44 6.77 -2.82 7.28
C GLN A 44 6.17 -4.20 7.48
N VAL A 45 5.63 -4.77 6.42
CA VAL A 45 5.11 -6.14 6.37
C VAL A 45 5.76 -6.86 5.19
N GLU A 46 6.29 -8.05 5.44
CA GLU A 46 6.78 -8.91 4.35
C GLU A 46 5.61 -9.65 3.70
N LEU A 47 5.45 -9.46 2.40
CA LEU A 47 4.52 -10.19 1.55
C LEU A 47 5.30 -11.21 0.72
N VAL A 48 4.72 -12.37 0.48
CA VAL A 48 5.26 -13.30 -0.53
C VAL A 48 5.04 -12.66 -1.90
N TRP A 49 6.10 -12.52 -2.69
CA TRP A 49 5.99 -11.94 -4.02
C TRP A 49 5.74 -13.06 -5.02
N TYR A 50 4.47 -13.18 -5.42
CA TYR A 50 4.02 -14.08 -6.48
C TYR A 50 3.45 -13.25 -7.64
N PRO A 51 3.38 -13.79 -8.86
CA PRO A 51 2.87 -13.08 -10.04
C PRO A 51 1.50 -12.41 -9.81
N ASP A 52 0.64 -13.03 -8.99
CA ASP A 52 -0.69 -12.53 -8.67
C ASP A 52 -0.74 -11.48 -7.55
N LEU A 53 0.38 -11.14 -6.89
CA LEU A 53 0.37 -10.10 -5.86
C LEU A 53 -0.05 -8.75 -6.44
N ARG A 54 0.36 -8.44 -7.68
CA ARG A 54 -0.14 -7.27 -8.41
C ARG A 54 -1.65 -7.27 -8.58
N VAL A 55 -2.26 -8.44 -8.78
CA VAL A 55 -3.71 -8.59 -8.89
C VAL A 55 -4.36 -8.38 -7.53
N ALA A 56 -3.79 -8.97 -6.47
CA ALA A 56 -4.26 -8.78 -5.09
C ALA A 56 -4.24 -7.30 -4.66
N LEU A 57 -3.15 -6.57 -4.94
CA LEU A 57 -3.04 -5.13 -4.65
C LEU A 57 -4.06 -4.30 -5.43
N LYS A 58 -4.29 -4.63 -6.71
CA LYS A 58 -5.34 -3.97 -7.51
C LYS A 58 -6.75 -4.25 -6.97
N SER A 59 -7.00 -5.46 -6.49
CA SER A 59 -8.27 -5.82 -5.86
C SER A 59 -8.47 -5.06 -4.55
N ALA A 60 -7.44 -4.95 -3.72
CA ALA A 60 -7.47 -4.12 -2.50
C ALA A 60 -7.77 -2.65 -2.82
N GLU A 61 -7.13 -2.10 -3.86
CA GLU A 61 -7.37 -0.74 -4.33
C GLU A 61 -8.78 -0.52 -4.89
N ARG A 62 -9.41 -1.57 -5.43
CA ARG A 62 -10.83 -1.53 -5.81
C ARG A 62 -11.71 -1.44 -4.57
N THR A 63 -11.49 -2.30 -3.58
CA THR A 63 -12.21 -2.24 -2.30
C THR A 63 -12.04 -0.89 -1.60
N PHE A 64 -10.84 -0.30 -1.67
CA PHE A 64 -10.59 1.04 -1.15
C PHE A 64 -11.40 2.12 -1.87
N ARG A 65 -11.54 2.02 -3.20
CA ARG A 65 -12.40 2.92 -3.97
C ARG A 65 -13.87 2.80 -3.58
N ASP A 66 -14.36 1.57 -3.39
CA ASP A 66 -15.73 1.34 -2.91
C ASP A 66 -15.93 1.99 -1.52
N LEU A 67 -14.92 1.94 -0.64
CA LEU A 67 -14.95 2.67 0.65
C LEU A 67 -14.96 4.19 0.48
N THR A 68 -14.33 4.73 -0.56
CA THR A 68 -14.35 6.17 -0.84
C THR A 68 -15.74 6.68 -1.23
N GLU A 69 -16.62 5.81 -1.72
CA GLU A 69 -18.03 6.18 -1.96
C GLU A 69 -18.79 6.43 -0.64
N LEU A 70 -18.40 5.74 0.43
CA LEU A 70 -18.98 5.92 1.77
C LEU A 70 -18.28 7.03 2.57
N PHE A 71 -16.97 7.17 2.37
CA PHE A 71 -16.10 8.13 3.04
C PHE A 71 -15.32 8.95 2.01
N PRO A 72 -15.89 10.03 1.46
CA PRO A 72 -15.29 10.82 0.38
C PRO A 72 -13.89 11.37 0.70
N GLU A 73 -13.61 11.62 1.98
CA GLU A 73 -12.31 12.08 2.48
C GLU A 73 -11.18 11.13 2.11
N LEU A 74 -11.45 9.81 2.01
CA LEU A 74 -10.45 8.83 1.58
C LEU A 74 -9.91 9.10 0.17
N GLY A 75 -10.64 9.85 -0.66
CA GLY A 75 -10.20 10.30 -1.98
C GLY A 75 -9.04 11.31 -1.94
N GLU A 76 -8.78 11.92 -0.78
CA GLU A 76 -7.66 12.83 -0.57
C GLU A 76 -6.33 12.10 -0.39
N LEU A 77 -6.34 10.79 -0.09
CA LEU A 77 -5.13 9.96 -0.07
C LEU A 77 -4.62 9.75 -1.50
N GLN A 78 -3.63 10.54 -1.91
CA GLN A 78 -3.07 10.49 -3.27
C GLN A 78 -1.56 10.32 -3.28
N LYS A 79 -0.88 10.72 -2.21
CA LYS A 79 0.58 10.76 -2.12
C LYS A 79 1.09 9.95 -0.92
N PRO A 80 2.31 9.40 -1.01
CA PRO A 80 2.99 8.85 0.15
C PRO A 80 3.03 9.85 1.31
N GLY A 81 2.68 9.39 2.51
CA GLY A 81 2.60 10.20 3.73
C GLY A 81 1.18 10.70 4.05
N ASP A 82 0.26 10.73 3.07
CA ASP A 82 -1.14 11.07 3.31
C ASP A 82 -1.77 10.03 4.26
N HIS A 83 -2.54 10.51 5.22
CA HIS A 83 -3.17 9.64 6.22
C HIS A 83 -4.49 10.24 6.71
N ILE A 84 -5.49 9.38 6.88
CA ILE A 84 -6.82 9.74 7.36
C ILE A 84 -7.23 8.74 8.43
N LEU A 85 -7.68 9.26 9.56
CA LEU A 85 -8.34 8.46 10.59
C LEU A 85 -9.84 8.57 10.35
N LEU A 86 -10.48 7.45 10.02
CA LEU A 86 -11.93 7.36 10.02
C LEU A 86 -12.37 6.90 11.41
N GLU A 87 -13.23 7.68 12.06
CA GLU A 87 -13.87 7.36 13.34
C GLU A 87 -15.02 6.36 13.19
#